data_AF-A0A661PMA4-F1
#
_entry.id   AF-A0A661PMA4-F1
#
_cell.length_a   1.000
_cell.length_b   1.000
_cell.length_c   1.000
_cell.angle_alpha   90.00
_cell.angle_beta   90.00
_cell.angle_gamma   90.00
#
_symmetry.space_group_name_H-M   'P 1'
#
loop_
_entity.id
_entity.type
_entity.pdbx_description
1 polymer ?
#
loop_
_entity_poly.entity_id
_entity_poly.type
_entity_poly.pdbx_seq_one_letter_code
_entity_poly.pdbx_strand_id
1 'polypeptide(L)'
;MAIFKTDVKLMKSERMHDEDDGGGRMTGNEIIDGASNEMFPDVSELDRGYGRLNIRKIFPAVITDDVDTYAGGHIIIAHPPTDPAVHCTLFRTSLSGRAWVDERSDAQNKIESYVTIGPLSAMRLVGNHYEDQRALLAYQLTGDPLPEADTVLALFNESADLMQFVRITSVEGTTTTYTDADGQFERTELTLQISDPLLNNFAGGAPTRESAYQPPTRIHRTNTIPAVNYYGVSGLAEAAEFGERTAKVENYKENLLPATQSESPLLDIPAGNSRTQT
;
A
#
# COMPACT_ATOMS: atom_id res chain seq x y z
N MET A 1 32.92 5.40 -28.51
CA MET A 1 32.49 4.49 -29.59
C MET A 1 30.97 4.28 -29.47
N ALA A 2 30.26 3.87 -30.51
CA ALA A 2 28.78 3.82 -30.44
C ALA A 2 28.27 2.74 -29.45
N ILE A 3 27.29 3.10 -28.63
CA ILE A 3 26.51 2.17 -27.79
C ILE A 3 25.47 1.48 -28.68
N PHE A 4 25.47 0.15 -28.70
CA PHE A 4 24.57 -0.66 -29.51
C PHE A 4 23.35 -1.13 -28.70
N LYS A 5 22.31 -1.55 -29.42
CA LYS A 5 21.10 -2.12 -28.80
C LYS A 5 21.41 -3.35 -27.94
N THR A 6 22.41 -4.14 -28.34
CA THR A 6 22.87 -5.34 -27.62
C THR A 6 23.50 -5.04 -26.26
N ASP A 7 23.90 -3.79 -26.04
CA ASP A 7 24.57 -3.37 -24.83
C ASP A 7 23.54 -2.99 -23.74
N VAL A 8 22.28 -2.77 -24.13
CA VAL A 8 21.16 -2.52 -23.20
C VAL A 8 20.60 -3.87 -22.74
N LYS A 9 20.83 -4.18 -21.46
CA LYS A 9 20.53 -5.49 -20.88
C LYS A 9 19.66 -5.36 -19.64
N LEU A 10 18.90 -6.40 -19.35
CA LEU A 10 18.25 -6.60 -18.05
C LEU A 10 19.08 -7.56 -17.23
N MET A 11 19.53 -7.11 -16.06
CA MET A 11 20.38 -7.91 -15.16
C MET A 11 19.54 -8.47 -14.01
N LYS A 12 19.90 -9.69 -13.58
CA LYS A 12 19.30 -10.37 -12.44
C LYS A 12 19.76 -9.74 -11.12
N SER A 13 18.85 -9.71 -10.15
CA SER A 13 19.23 -9.47 -8.75
C SER A 13 19.97 -10.67 -8.18
N GLU A 14 20.66 -10.46 -7.06
CA GLU A 14 21.42 -11.48 -6.32
C GLU A 14 20.56 -12.71 -6.02
N ARG A 15 19.31 -12.48 -5.65
CA ARG A 15 18.31 -13.50 -5.37
C ARG A 15 17.09 -13.29 -6.27
N MET A 16 16.81 -14.23 -7.17
CA MET A 16 15.68 -14.19 -8.13
C MET A 16 14.53 -15.11 -7.69
N HIS A 17 14.17 -15.06 -6.41
CA HIS A 17 13.14 -15.91 -5.81
C HIS A 17 12.11 -15.07 -5.04
N ASP A 18 11.00 -15.71 -4.66
CA ASP A 18 9.77 -15.03 -4.22
C ASP A 18 9.65 -14.98 -2.69
N GLU A 19 10.72 -15.34 -1.98
CA GLU A 19 10.82 -15.23 -0.52
C GLU A 19 11.18 -13.80 -0.07
N ASP A 20 11.00 -13.51 1.22
CA ASP A 20 11.15 -12.17 1.83
C ASP A 20 12.51 -11.50 1.55
N ASP A 21 13.55 -12.31 1.44
CA ASP A 21 14.92 -11.91 1.19
C ASP A 21 15.29 -11.89 -0.31
N GLY A 22 14.32 -12.15 -1.20
CA GLY A 22 14.47 -12.04 -2.64
C GLY A 22 14.88 -10.61 -3.07
N GLY A 23 15.63 -10.46 -4.16
CA GLY A 23 16.16 -9.16 -4.59
C GLY A 23 17.64 -8.99 -4.24
N GLY A 24 18.00 -7.86 -3.63
CA GLY A 24 19.40 -7.52 -3.29
C GLY A 24 20.12 -6.74 -4.39
N ARG A 25 21.44 -6.95 -4.51
CA ARG A 25 22.33 -6.22 -5.43
C ARG A 25 22.21 -6.71 -6.87
N MET A 26 22.59 -5.85 -7.82
CA MET A 26 22.76 -6.25 -9.22
C MET A 26 23.89 -7.26 -9.36
N THR A 27 23.65 -8.33 -10.12
CA THR A 27 24.67 -9.32 -10.49
C THR A 27 25.17 -9.09 -11.92
N GLY A 28 26.26 -9.77 -12.29
CA GLY A 28 26.72 -9.84 -13.67
C GLY A 28 25.91 -10.79 -14.56
N ASN A 29 24.84 -11.41 -14.03
CA ASN A 29 24.02 -12.36 -14.76
C ASN A 29 22.90 -11.62 -15.50
N GLU A 30 22.86 -11.79 -16.82
CA GLU A 30 21.83 -11.24 -17.69
C GLU A 30 20.54 -12.10 -17.63
N ILE A 31 19.39 -11.46 -17.77
CA ILE A 31 18.10 -12.10 -18.06
C ILE A 31 18.08 -12.32 -19.57
N ILE A 32 18.12 -13.59 -19.98
CA ILE A 32 18.22 -13.96 -21.39
C ILE A 32 16.87 -13.74 -22.07
N ASP A 33 16.85 -12.95 -23.15
CA ASP A 33 15.64 -12.73 -23.94
C ASP A 33 15.12 -14.03 -24.56
N GLY A 34 13.79 -14.22 -24.51
CA GLY A 34 13.09 -15.40 -25.03
C GLY A 34 13.28 -16.71 -24.25
N ALA A 35 14.11 -16.73 -23.19
CA ALA A 35 14.27 -17.92 -22.36
C ALA A 35 13.16 -18.01 -21.30
N SER A 36 12.53 -19.19 -21.20
CA SER A 36 11.46 -19.42 -20.23
C SER A 36 12.01 -19.46 -18.81
N ASN A 37 11.20 -19.02 -17.85
CA ASN A 37 11.50 -19.09 -16.42
C ASN A 37 12.73 -18.30 -15.94
N GLU A 38 13.20 -17.35 -16.75
CA GLU A 38 14.36 -16.51 -16.39
C GLU A 38 14.03 -15.44 -15.34
N MET A 39 12.81 -14.90 -15.36
CA MET A 39 12.37 -13.84 -14.44
C MET A 39 11.34 -14.37 -13.44
N PHE A 40 10.29 -15.03 -13.92
CA PHE A 40 9.22 -15.60 -13.12
C PHE A 40 9.08 -17.09 -13.46
N PRO A 41 8.78 -17.95 -12.48
CA PRO A 41 8.48 -19.35 -12.74
C PRO A 41 7.16 -19.49 -13.51
N ASP A 42 6.93 -20.67 -14.07
CA ASP A 42 5.65 -21.04 -14.69
C ASP A 42 4.48 -20.89 -13.71
N VAL A 43 3.35 -20.40 -14.22
CA VAL A 43 2.12 -20.23 -13.43
C VAL A 43 1.44 -21.58 -13.26
N SER A 44 1.25 -22.02 -12.01
CA SER A 44 0.55 -23.27 -11.73
C SER A 44 -0.98 -23.12 -11.85
N GLU A 45 -1.70 -24.23 -12.06
CA GLU A 45 -3.18 -24.21 -12.05
C GLU A 45 -3.74 -23.76 -10.70
N LEU A 46 -3.03 -24.05 -9.61
CA LEU A 46 -3.37 -23.59 -8.27
C LEU A 46 -3.25 -22.06 -8.19
N ASP A 47 -2.14 -21.50 -8.67
CA ASP A 47 -1.95 -20.04 -8.69
C ASP A 47 -3.03 -19.35 -9.54
N ARG A 48 -3.50 -19.99 -10.61
CA ARG A 48 -4.61 -19.47 -11.43
C ARG A 48 -5.95 -19.52 -10.69
N GLY A 49 -6.16 -20.51 -9.81
CA GLY A 49 -7.40 -20.65 -9.03
C GLY A 49 -7.46 -19.74 -7.80
N TYR A 50 -6.35 -19.62 -7.07
CA TYR A 50 -6.30 -18.84 -5.82
C TYR A 50 -5.80 -17.41 -6.00
N GLY A 51 -5.13 -17.11 -7.12
CA GLY A 51 -4.38 -15.88 -7.32
C GLY A 51 -3.05 -15.91 -6.58
N ARG A 52 -2.01 -15.32 -7.18
CA ARG A 52 -0.69 -15.19 -6.57
C ARG A 52 -0.02 -13.87 -6.99
N LEU A 53 0.64 -13.21 -6.04
CA LEU A 53 1.45 -12.02 -6.29
C LEU A 53 2.94 -12.39 -6.28
N ASN A 54 3.58 -12.30 -7.45
CA ASN A 54 5.02 -12.46 -7.58
C ASN A 54 5.68 -11.09 -7.80
N ILE A 55 6.74 -10.80 -7.05
CA ILE A 55 7.52 -9.56 -7.14
C ILE A 55 8.97 -9.94 -7.41
N ARG A 56 9.55 -9.32 -8.43
CA ARG A 56 10.95 -9.52 -8.84
C ARG A 56 11.65 -8.19 -8.99
N LYS A 57 12.89 -8.14 -8.52
CA LYS A 57 13.78 -6.99 -8.72
C LYS A 57 14.67 -7.25 -9.92
N ILE A 58 14.70 -6.30 -10.84
CA ILE A 58 15.52 -6.36 -12.05
C ILE A 58 16.26 -5.05 -12.22
N PHE A 59 17.41 -5.10 -12.89
CA PHE A 59 18.25 -3.92 -13.12
C PHE A 59 18.42 -3.68 -14.62
N PRO A 60 17.80 -2.63 -15.19
CA PRO A 60 18.17 -2.18 -16.52
C PRO A 60 19.58 -1.58 -16.45
N ALA A 61 20.50 -2.12 -17.25
CA ALA A 61 21.88 -1.69 -17.29
C ALA A 61 22.38 -1.57 -18.74
N VAL A 62 23.29 -0.64 -18.97
CA VAL A 62 24.03 -0.55 -20.23
C VAL A 62 25.42 -1.10 -19.94
N ILE A 63 25.75 -2.24 -20.56
CA ILE A 63 27.00 -2.96 -20.35
C ILE A 63 27.82 -2.85 -21.63
N THR A 64 28.81 -1.97 -21.60
CA THR A 64 29.75 -1.72 -22.71
C THR A 64 31.18 -1.84 -22.20
N ASP A 65 32.08 -2.22 -23.09
CA ASP A 65 33.54 -2.18 -22.81
C ASP A 65 34.12 -0.76 -22.89
N ASP A 66 33.31 0.22 -23.30
CA ASP A 66 33.68 1.63 -23.43
C ASP A 66 33.23 2.46 -22.21
N VAL A 67 33.79 3.65 -22.07
CA VAL A 67 33.50 4.64 -21.01
C VAL A 67 32.46 5.68 -21.41
N ASP A 68 31.88 5.54 -22.61
CA ASP A 68 30.87 6.45 -23.13
C ASP A 68 29.60 6.42 -22.28
N THR A 69 29.08 7.60 -21.95
CA THR A 69 27.92 7.74 -21.05
C THR A 69 26.61 7.65 -21.82
N TYR A 70 25.76 6.69 -21.44
CA TYR A 70 24.36 6.64 -21.89
C TYR A 70 23.46 7.43 -20.92
N ALA A 71 23.02 8.61 -21.33
CA ALA A 71 22.13 9.44 -20.52
C ALA A 71 20.65 9.12 -20.81
N GLY A 72 19.91 8.70 -19.79
CA GLY A 72 18.44 8.63 -19.85
C GLY A 72 17.85 7.29 -20.32
N GLY A 73 18.22 6.19 -19.67
CA GLY A 73 17.53 4.91 -19.85
C GLY A 73 16.09 4.94 -19.34
N HIS A 74 15.18 4.33 -20.08
CA HIS A 74 13.79 4.11 -19.68
C HIS A 74 13.45 2.62 -19.84
N ILE A 75 12.53 2.15 -19.00
CA ILE A 75 11.97 0.81 -19.07
C ILE A 75 10.46 0.94 -19.25
N ILE A 76 9.90 0.14 -20.15
CA ILE A 76 8.47 0.07 -20.43
C ILE A 76 8.05 -1.39 -20.51
N ILE A 77 6.79 -1.67 -20.21
CA ILE A 77 6.15 -2.91 -20.63
C ILE A 77 5.54 -2.63 -22.00
N ALA A 78 6.08 -3.24 -23.04
CA ALA A 78 5.66 -2.96 -24.41
C ALA A 78 4.38 -3.71 -24.83
N HIS A 79 4.20 -4.93 -24.30
CA HIS A 79 3.07 -5.79 -24.63
C HIS A 79 2.49 -6.39 -23.35
N PRO A 80 1.15 -6.42 -23.21
CA PRO A 80 0.52 -7.12 -22.09
C PRO A 80 0.78 -8.63 -22.20
N PRO A 81 0.71 -9.37 -21.07
CA PRO A 81 0.73 -10.83 -21.10
C PRO A 81 -0.37 -11.39 -22.01
N THR A 82 -0.08 -12.49 -22.72
CA THR A 82 -1.04 -13.14 -23.62
C THR A 82 -2.22 -13.76 -22.86
N ASP A 83 -2.01 -14.13 -21.59
CA ASP A 83 -3.06 -14.65 -20.72
C ASP A 83 -3.81 -13.49 -20.04
N PRO A 84 -5.13 -13.34 -20.24
CA PRO A 84 -5.91 -12.26 -19.65
C PRO A 84 -6.02 -12.33 -18.11
N ALA A 85 -5.69 -13.47 -17.49
CA ALA A 85 -5.66 -13.61 -16.03
C ALA A 85 -4.33 -13.14 -15.41
N VAL A 86 -3.32 -12.82 -16.23
CA VAL A 86 -2.00 -12.41 -15.77
C VAL A 86 -1.81 -10.91 -16.01
N HIS A 87 -1.55 -10.20 -14.92
CA HIS A 87 -1.31 -8.76 -14.94
C HIS A 87 0.16 -8.48 -14.61
N CYS A 88 0.75 -7.49 -15.27
CA CYS A 88 2.15 -7.11 -15.04
C CYS A 88 2.27 -5.60 -14.90
N THR A 89 2.91 -5.15 -13.81
CA THR A 89 3.16 -3.74 -13.53
C THR A 89 4.58 -3.53 -13.05
N LEU A 90 5.20 -2.44 -13.47
CA LEU A 90 6.46 -1.95 -12.93
C LEU A 90 6.19 -0.93 -11.84
N PHE A 91 6.97 -0.98 -10.78
CA PHE A 91 7.03 0.08 -9.79
C PHE A 91 8.46 0.21 -9.28
N ARG A 92 8.71 1.27 -8.52
CA ARG A 92 9.98 1.49 -7.84
C ARG A 92 9.75 1.66 -6.36
N THR A 93 10.62 1.07 -5.56
CA THR A 93 10.61 1.17 -4.10
C THR A 93 11.00 2.58 -3.62
N SER A 94 12.04 3.15 -4.23
CA SER A 94 12.53 4.49 -3.93
C SER A 94 13.19 5.16 -5.14
N LEU A 95 13.23 6.50 -5.11
CA LEU A 95 14.05 7.33 -6.00
C LEU A 95 15.48 7.54 -5.49
N SER A 96 15.76 7.16 -4.24
CA SER A 96 17.06 7.35 -3.59
C SER A 96 17.97 6.13 -3.80
N GLY A 97 19.29 6.34 -3.68
CA GLY A 97 20.30 5.29 -3.88
C GLY A 97 20.20 4.06 -2.98
N ARG A 98 19.30 4.05 -1.99
CA ARG A 98 18.97 2.83 -1.21
C ARG A 98 18.34 1.73 -2.06
N ALA A 99 17.62 2.10 -3.14
CA ALA A 99 16.95 1.17 -4.03
C ALA A 99 17.86 0.09 -4.66
N TRP A 100 19.18 0.33 -4.66
CA TRP A 100 20.15 -0.60 -5.23
C TRP A 100 20.28 -1.92 -4.47
N VAL A 101 19.91 -1.94 -3.18
CA VAL A 101 20.07 -3.12 -2.30
C VAL A 101 18.76 -3.66 -1.74
N ASP A 102 17.63 -2.99 -1.99
CA ASP A 102 16.30 -3.42 -1.53
C ASP A 102 16.00 -4.90 -1.80
N GLU A 103 15.32 -5.50 -0.84
CA GLU A 103 14.79 -6.86 -0.88
C GLU A 103 13.28 -6.86 -1.15
N ARG A 104 12.69 -8.05 -1.29
CA ARG A 104 11.27 -8.24 -1.56
C ARG A 104 10.44 -7.69 -0.41
N SER A 105 10.85 -7.93 0.83
CA SER A 105 10.20 -7.39 2.02
C SER A 105 10.09 -5.86 1.98
N ASP A 106 11.13 -5.14 1.54
CA ASP A 106 11.09 -3.69 1.33
C ASP A 106 10.06 -3.29 0.27
N ALA A 107 9.99 -4.05 -0.81
CA ALA A 107 9.06 -3.82 -1.90
C ALA A 107 7.60 -4.09 -1.49
N GLN A 108 7.38 -5.17 -0.74
CA GLN A 108 6.09 -5.50 -0.13
C GLN A 108 5.67 -4.42 0.85
N ASN A 109 6.54 -4.06 1.80
CA ASN A 109 6.32 -2.97 2.74
C ASN A 109 5.97 -1.69 1.98
N LYS A 110 6.62 -1.42 0.84
CA LYS A 110 6.32 -0.24 0.04
C LYS A 110 4.93 -0.29 -0.60
N ILE A 111 4.55 -1.43 -1.19
CA ILE A 111 3.21 -1.67 -1.73
C ILE A 111 2.15 -1.56 -0.63
N GLU A 112 2.43 -2.05 0.57
CA GLU A 112 1.50 -2.06 1.71
C GLU A 112 1.46 -0.70 2.45
N SER A 113 2.55 0.07 2.40
CA SER A 113 2.71 1.37 3.07
C SER A 113 1.94 2.51 2.38
N TYR A 114 0.61 2.42 2.38
CA TYR A 114 -0.23 3.56 2.04
C TYR A 114 -0.33 4.59 3.18
N VAL A 115 0.08 4.18 4.37
CA VAL A 115 -0.31 4.83 5.62
C VAL A 115 0.91 4.88 6.55
N THR A 116 1.29 6.06 7.03
CA THR A 116 2.29 6.21 8.09
C THR A 116 1.68 6.62 9.40
N ILE A 117 2.41 6.32 10.48
CA ILE A 117 2.08 6.81 11.80
C ILE A 117 2.10 8.35 11.79
N GLY A 118 0.94 8.91 12.11
CA GLY A 118 0.74 10.34 12.25
C GLY A 118 0.75 10.75 13.72
N PRO A 119 0.17 11.92 14.05
CA PRO A 119 0.09 12.39 15.42
C PRO A 119 -0.76 11.47 16.28
N LEU A 120 -0.51 11.52 17.59
CA LEU A 120 -1.31 10.80 18.58
C LEU A 120 -2.79 11.16 18.45
N SER A 121 -3.66 10.15 18.48
CA SER A 121 -5.11 10.35 18.49
C SER A 121 -5.59 10.81 19.87
N ALA A 122 -6.77 11.43 19.92
CA ALA A 122 -7.42 11.80 21.18
C ALA A 122 -7.90 10.56 21.98
N MET A 123 -8.07 9.43 21.29
CA MET A 123 -8.55 8.18 21.85
C MET A 123 -7.46 7.42 22.61
N ARG A 124 -7.87 6.75 23.69
CA ARG A 124 -7.01 5.89 24.52
C ARG A 124 -7.62 4.51 24.64
N LEU A 125 -6.82 3.47 24.45
CA LEU A 125 -7.26 2.08 24.49
C LEU A 125 -7.69 1.66 25.92
N VAL A 126 -8.84 1.00 26.05
CA VAL A 126 -9.42 0.52 27.33
C VAL A 126 -9.27 -1.00 27.44
N GLY A 127 -8.65 -1.46 28.53
CA GLY A 127 -8.48 -2.89 28.77
C GLY A 127 -7.48 -3.54 27.81
N ASN A 128 -7.31 -4.86 27.93
CA ASN A 128 -6.39 -5.60 27.09
C ASN A 128 -7.13 -6.18 25.88
N HIS A 129 -6.51 -6.04 24.71
CA HIS A 129 -6.96 -6.64 23.47
C HIS A 129 -6.03 -7.77 23.09
N TYR A 130 -6.62 -8.86 22.62
CA TYR A 130 -5.90 -10.09 22.28
C TYR A 130 -5.89 -10.31 20.77
N GLU A 131 -4.92 -11.10 20.32
CA GLU A 131 -4.86 -11.63 18.95
C GLU A 131 -6.23 -12.21 18.52
N ASP A 132 -6.55 -12.09 17.24
CA ASP A 132 -7.81 -12.47 16.60
C ASP A 132 -9.06 -11.65 16.97
N GLN A 133 -8.97 -10.70 17.92
CA GLN A 133 -10.11 -9.83 18.21
C GLN A 133 -10.36 -8.84 17.07
N ARG A 134 -11.66 -8.53 16.85
CA ARG A 134 -12.15 -7.60 15.80
C ARG A 134 -12.86 -6.36 16.35
N ALA A 135 -12.82 -6.18 17.66
CA ALA A 135 -13.38 -5.03 18.33
C ALA A 135 -12.33 -4.40 19.24
N LEU A 136 -12.19 -3.08 19.15
CA LEU A 136 -11.36 -2.28 20.03
C LEU A 136 -12.27 -1.44 20.92
N LEU A 137 -11.90 -1.35 22.18
CA LEU A 137 -12.53 -0.45 23.15
C LEU A 137 -11.57 0.68 23.41
N ALA A 138 -12.04 1.90 23.22
CA ALA A 138 -11.28 3.11 23.50
C ALA A 138 -12.14 4.11 24.27
N TYR A 139 -11.52 5.10 24.90
CA TYR A 139 -12.23 6.23 25.48
C TYR A 139 -11.60 7.54 25.02
N GLN A 140 -12.42 8.58 24.95
CA GLN A 140 -11.98 9.94 24.66
C GLN A 140 -12.67 10.95 25.58
N LEU A 141 -12.26 12.22 25.49
CA LEU A 141 -12.90 13.28 26.25
C LEU A 141 -14.32 13.50 25.73
N THR A 142 -15.27 13.76 26.64
CA THR A 142 -16.64 14.09 26.26
C THR A 142 -16.63 15.36 25.40
N GLY A 143 -17.12 15.26 24.16
CA GLY A 143 -17.16 16.37 23.19
C GLY A 143 -16.10 16.30 22.09
N ASP A 144 -15.11 15.40 22.19
CA ASP A 144 -14.19 15.15 21.07
C ASP A 144 -14.94 14.52 19.88
N PRO A 145 -14.57 14.86 18.63
CA PRO A 145 -15.19 14.26 17.45
C PRO A 145 -14.88 12.75 17.41
N LEU A 146 -15.90 11.96 17.08
CA LEU A 146 -15.74 10.54 16.79
C LEU A 146 -14.94 10.38 15.48
N PRO A 147 -14.06 9.36 15.36
CA PRO A 147 -13.43 9.04 14.09
C PRO A 147 -14.48 8.65 13.04
N GLU A 148 -14.21 8.95 11.78
CA GLU A 148 -15.06 8.51 10.67
C GLU A 148 -14.86 7.01 10.41
N ALA A 149 -15.95 6.33 10.01
CA ALA A 149 -15.85 4.98 9.49
C ALA A 149 -14.94 4.95 8.24
N ASP A 150 -14.28 3.81 8.01
CA ASP A 150 -13.27 3.60 6.96
C ASP A 150 -11.93 4.34 7.15
N THR A 151 -11.71 4.95 8.32
CA THR A 151 -10.41 5.53 8.67
C THR A 151 -9.42 4.44 9.11
N VAL A 152 -8.15 4.57 8.71
CA VAL A 152 -7.05 3.72 9.18
C VAL A 152 -6.37 4.36 10.39
N LEU A 153 -6.19 3.59 11.45
CA LEU A 153 -5.46 3.98 12.66
C LEU A 153 -4.24 3.09 12.86
N ALA A 154 -3.25 3.59 13.60
CA ALA A 154 -2.09 2.79 13.99
C ALA A 154 -2.12 2.55 15.51
N LEU A 155 -2.05 1.28 15.91
CA LEU A 155 -1.79 0.87 17.28
C LEU A 155 -0.28 0.74 17.45
N PHE A 156 0.29 1.47 18.40
CA PHE A 156 1.72 1.44 18.67
C PHE A 156 1.99 1.25 20.16
N ASN A 157 2.71 0.18 20.49
CA ASN A 157 3.16 -0.10 21.85
C ASN A 157 4.65 0.17 21.96
N GLU A 158 5.00 1.29 22.60
CA GLU A 158 6.41 1.72 22.77
C GLU A 158 7.25 0.74 23.59
N SER A 159 6.64 -0.02 24.51
CA SER A 159 7.37 -0.93 25.40
C SER A 159 7.73 -2.25 24.72
N ALA A 160 6.90 -2.70 23.79
CA ALA A 160 7.08 -3.96 23.06
C ALA A 160 7.60 -3.77 21.63
N ASP A 161 7.74 -2.52 21.17
CA ASP A 161 8.04 -2.15 19.78
C ASP A 161 7.10 -2.83 18.77
N LEU A 162 5.82 -2.94 19.15
CA LEU A 162 4.78 -3.57 18.34
C LEU A 162 3.93 -2.50 17.67
N MET A 163 3.75 -2.65 16.36
CA MET A 163 2.97 -1.74 15.54
C MET A 163 2.00 -2.51 14.65
N GLN A 164 0.74 -2.08 14.61
CA GLN A 164 -0.26 -2.62 13.68
C GLN A 164 -1.17 -1.52 13.16
N PHE A 165 -1.44 -1.51 11.86
CA PHE A 165 -2.47 -0.68 11.25
C PHE A 165 -3.81 -1.41 11.27
N VAL A 166 -4.86 -0.71 11.67
CA VAL A 166 -6.23 -1.24 11.73
C VAL A 166 -7.17 -0.27 11.02
N ARG A 167 -7.98 -0.79 10.10
CA ARG A 167 -9.05 -0.03 9.45
C ARG A 167 -10.34 -0.22 10.23
N ILE A 168 -10.99 0.90 10.56
CA ILE A 168 -12.26 0.89 11.29
C ILE A 168 -13.42 0.71 10.32
N THR A 169 -14.28 -0.26 10.57
CA THR A 169 -15.53 -0.48 9.81
C THR A 169 -16.72 0.26 10.42
N SER A 170 -16.80 0.33 11.74
CA SER A 170 -17.86 1.09 12.43
C SER A 170 -17.39 1.64 13.77
N VAL A 171 -18.05 2.71 14.20
CA VAL A 171 -17.74 3.44 15.44
C VAL A 171 -19.04 3.66 16.20
N GLU A 172 -19.11 3.15 17.42
CA GLU A 172 -20.22 3.40 18.34
C GLU A 172 -19.68 4.13 19.57
N GLY A 173 -20.22 5.31 19.88
CA GLY A 173 -19.82 6.10 21.03
C GLY A 173 -20.94 6.19 22.07
N THR A 174 -20.66 5.75 23.30
CA THR A 174 -21.57 5.87 24.45
C THR A 174 -20.93 6.69 25.55
N THR A 175 -21.66 7.64 26.14
CA THR A 175 -21.13 8.39 27.29
C THR A 175 -21.33 7.56 28.56
N THR A 176 -20.21 7.18 29.18
CA THR A 176 -20.19 6.36 30.40
C THR A 176 -19.64 7.18 31.55
N THR A 177 -20.32 7.11 32.70
CA THR A 177 -19.83 7.71 33.95
C THR A 177 -18.92 6.72 34.67
N TYR A 178 -17.65 7.06 34.80
CA TYR A 178 -16.68 6.31 35.59
C TYR A 178 -16.57 6.91 36.99
N THR A 179 -16.14 6.10 37.96
CA THR A 179 -15.93 6.54 39.35
C THR A 179 -14.47 6.32 39.71
N ASP A 180 -13.82 7.36 40.22
CA ASP A 180 -12.46 7.31 40.76
C ASP A 180 -12.45 7.74 42.24
N ALA A 181 -11.28 7.68 42.89
CA ALA A 181 -11.07 8.12 44.27
C ALA A 181 -11.53 9.57 44.53
N ASP A 182 -11.45 10.43 43.52
CA ASP A 182 -11.84 11.84 43.56
C ASP A 182 -13.26 12.12 43.03
N GLY A 183 -14.09 11.07 42.85
CA GLY A 183 -15.51 11.16 42.48
C GLY A 183 -15.84 10.71 41.05
N GLN A 184 -17.08 10.96 40.64
CA GLN A 184 -17.59 10.58 39.32
C GLN A 184 -17.07 11.52 38.22
N PHE A 185 -16.76 10.96 37.06
CA PHE A 185 -16.38 11.71 35.86
C PHE A 185 -16.92 11.02 34.60
N GLU A 186 -17.22 11.81 33.58
CA GLU A 186 -17.77 11.31 32.32
C GLU A 186 -16.69 11.21 31.24
N ARG A 187 -16.76 10.14 30.45
CA ARG A 187 -15.97 9.95 29.23
C ARG A 187 -16.86 9.31 28.17
N THR A 188 -16.51 9.55 26.91
CA THR A 188 -17.13 8.83 25.80
C THR A 188 -16.35 7.55 25.56
N GLU A 189 -16.97 6.42 25.81
CA GLU A 189 -16.47 5.08 25.48
C GLU A 189 -16.83 4.78 24.04
N LEU A 190 -15.84 4.38 23.24
CA LEU A 190 -15.98 4.03 21.84
C LEU A 190 -15.77 2.52 21.68
N THR A 191 -16.72 1.87 21.04
CA THR A 191 -16.55 0.53 20.48
C THR A 191 -16.25 0.68 18.98
N LEU A 192 -15.03 0.33 18.59
CA LEU A 192 -14.55 0.38 17.21
C LEU A 192 -14.53 -1.04 16.65
N GLN A 193 -15.28 -1.30 15.58
CA GLN A 193 -15.14 -2.55 14.83
C GLN A 193 -14.02 -2.40 13.81
N ILE A 194 -13.17 -3.41 13.67
CA ILE A 194 -12.05 -3.42 12.72
C ILE A 194 -12.25 -4.47 11.62
N SER A 195 -11.75 -4.19 10.41
CA SER A 195 -11.86 -5.10 9.27
C SER A 195 -11.06 -6.39 9.49
N ASP A 196 -9.79 -6.20 9.84
CA ASP A 196 -8.80 -7.26 9.98
C ASP A 196 -8.61 -7.57 11.47
N PRO A 197 -8.45 -8.86 11.84
CA PRO A 197 -8.18 -9.23 13.21
C PRO A 197 -6.85 -8.65 13.72
N LEU A 198 -6.74 -8.48 15.03
CA LEU A 198 -5.46 -8.16 15.66
C LEU A 198 -4.47 -9.31 15.47
N LEU A 199 -3.25 -8.99 15.04
CA LEU A 199 -2.17 -9.97 14.86
C LEU A 199 -1.35 -10.15 16.14
N ASN A 200 -1.47 -9.20 17.07
CA ASN A 200 -0.71 -9.19 18.31
C ASN A 200 -1.60 -8.77 19.48
N ASN A 201 -1.16 -9.08 20.69
CA ASN A 201 -1.80 -8.62 21.92
C ASN A 201 -1.44 -7.16 22.20
N PHE A 202 -2.45 -6.32 22.44
CA PHE A 202 -2.27 -4.91 22.79
C PHE A 202 -2.80 -4.64 24.20
N ALA A 203 -1.91 -4.19 25.09
CA ALA A 203 -2.28 -3.79 26.43
C ALA A 203 -2.80 -2.35 26.44
N GLY A 204 -4.06 -2.15 26.83
CA GLY A 204 -4.64 -0.83 27.09
C GLY A 204 -4.57 -0.45 28.56
N GLY A 205 -5.28 0.62 28.91
CA GLY A 205 -5.31 1.19 30.25
C GLY A 205 -6.70 1.20 30.86
N ALA A 206 -6.78 1.67 32.11
CA ALA A 206 -8.06 2.02 32.73
C ALA A 206 -8.44 3.46 32.36
N PRO A 207 -9.75 3.77 32.23
CA PRO A 207 -10.22 5.14 32.08
C PRO A 207 -9.79 6.00 33.28
N THR A 208 -9.19 7.16 33.02
CA THR A 208 -8.77 8.10 34.06
C THR A 208 -9.25 9.53 33.76
N ARG A 209 -9.30 10.33 34.83
CA ARG A 209 -9.61 11.76 34.80
C ARG A 209 -8.47 12.56 34.17
N GLU A 210 -7.23 12.09 34.28
CA GLU A 210 -6.04 12.76 33.78
C GLU A 210 -5.96 12.70 32.25
N SER A 211 -5.99 13.86 31.58
CA SER A 211 -5.79 13.94 30.13
C SER A 211 -4.35 13.64 29.70
N ALA A 212 -3.38 13.77 30.60
CA ALA A 212 -1.98 13.50 30.32
C ALA A 212 -1.65 11.99 30.30
N TYR A 213 -2.49 11.16 30.93
CA TYR A 213 -2.28 9.72 30.97
C TYR A 213 -2.31 9.11 29.55
N GLN A 214 -1.39 8.20 29.30
CA GLN A 214 -1.36 7.41 28.08
C GLN A 214 -1.27 5.92 28.43
N PRO A 215 -2.15 5.08 27.85
CA PRO A 215 -2.03 3.63 28.00
C PRO A 215 -0.75 3.11 27.33
N PRO A 216 -0.30 1.88 27.68
CA PRO A 216 0.90 1.28 27.09
C PRO A 216 0.84 1.21 25.57
N THR A 217 -0.33 0.85 25.02
CA THR A 217 -0.61 0.93 23.59
C THR A 217 -1.27 2.25 23.26
N ARG A 218 -0.60 3.06 22.44
CA ARG A 218 -1.10 4.35 21.96
C ARG A 218 -1.78 4.20 20.61
N ILE A 219 -2.86 4.96 20.42
CA ILE A 219 -3.58 5.04 19.15
C ILE A 219 -3.10 6.28 18.42
N HIS A 220 -2.54 6.10 17.22
CA HIS A 220 -2.11 7.17 16.36
C HIS A 220 -3.08 7.34 15.19
N ARG A 221 -3.33 8.60 14.83
CA ARG A 221 -3.89 8.91 13.52
C ARG A 221 -2.88 8.55 12.47
N THR A 222 -3.35 8.37 11.25
CA THR A 222 -2.45 8.04 10.17
C THR A 222 -2.42 9.14 9.12
N ASN A 223 -1.27 9.25 8.47
CA ASN A 223 -1.10 10.13 7.32
C ASN A 223 -0.99 9.24 6.08
N THR A 224 -1.73 9.61 5.04
CA THR A 224 -1.59 8.94 3.74
C THR A 224 -0.31 9.44 3.07
N ILE A 225 0.57 8.51 2.68
CA ILE A 225 1.67 8.85 1.78
C ILE A 225 1.14 8.81 0.34
N PRO A 226 1.58 9.72 -0.56
CA PRO A 226 1.30 9.58 -1.98
C PRO A 226 1.62 8.17 -2.47
N ALA A 227 0.64 7.56 -3.13
CA ALA A 227 0.69 6.18 -3.57
C ALA A 227 1.94 5.88 -4.41
N VAL A 228 2.36 4.62 -4.38
CA VAL A 228 3.34 4.09 -5.33
C VAL A 228 2.77 4.28 -6.74
N ASN A 229 3.55 4.88 -7.64
CA ASN A 229 3.17 4.95 -9.05
C ASN A 229 3.45 3.59 -9.69
N TYR A 230 2.40 2.97 -10.20
CA TYR A 230 2.46 1.75 -10.99
C TYR A 230 2.44 2.09 -12.49
N TYR A 231 3.27 1.40 -13.25
CA TYR A 231 3.39 1.54 -14.69
C TYR A 231 3.04 0.20 -15.34
N GLY A 232 1.84 0.13 -15.94
CA GLY A 232 1.35 -1.04 -16.67
C GLY A 232 1.31 -0.81 -18.18
N VAL A 233 0.68 -1.74 -18.89
CA VAL A 233 0.39 -1.64 -20.32
C VAL A 233 -1.02 -2.14 -20.59
N SER A 234 -1.71 -1.48 -21.50
CA SER A 234 -3.06 -1.89 -21.90
C SER A 234 -3.21 -1.82 -23.41
N GLY A 235 -4.01 -2.73 -23.95
CA GLY A 235 -4.39 -2.74 -25.35
C GLY A 235 -5.22 -1.51 -25.72
N LEU A 236 -5.10 -1.09 -26.98
CA LEU A 236 -6.00 -0.09 -27.56
C LEU A 236 -7.32 -0.77 -27.94
N ALA A 237 -8.43 -0.26 -27.43
CA ALA A 237 -9.77 -0.76 -27.74
C ALA A 237 -10.19 -0.41 -29.18
N GLU A 238 -9.69 0.72 -29.69
CA GLU A 238 -9.92 1.19 -31.05
C GLU A 238 -8.56 1.57 -31.65
N ALA A 239 -8.35 1.23 -32.93
CA ALA A 239 -7.10 1.55 -33.61
C ALA A 239 -6.95 3.08 -33.69
N ALA A 240 -5.91 3.61 -33.03
CA ALA A 240 -5.61 5.05 -33.07
C ALA A 240 -4.78 5.37 -34.32
N GLU A 241 -5.12 6.47 -35.00
CA GLU A 241 -4.36 6.95 -36.16
C GLU A 241 -3.26 7.95 -35.76
N PHE A 242 -2.24 8.07 -36.61
CA PHE A 242 -1.16 9.02 -36.38
C PHE A 242 -1.68 10.47 -36.43
N GLY A 243 -1.54 11.20 -35.33
CA GLY A 243 -2.03 12.59 -35.19
C GLY A 243 -3.29 12.74 -34.33
N GLU A 244 -3.90 11.62 -33.94
CA GLU A 244 -5.02 11.61 -33.00
C GLU A 244 -4.54 11.97 -31.58
N ARG A 245 -5.26 12.87 -30.90
CA ARG A 245 -4.84 13.42 -29.58
C ARG A 245 -5.44 12.66 -28.41
N THR A 246 -6.29 11.68 -28.68
CA THR A 246 -7.02 10.86 -27.72
C THR A 246 -7.02 9.43 -28.24
N ALA A 247 -6.71 8.47 -27.38
CA ALA A 247 -6.75 7.05 -27.71
C ALA A 247 -7.60 6.33 -26.66
N LYS A 248 -8.41 5.37 -27.11
CA LYS A 248 -9.28 4.59 -26.23
C LYS A 248 -8.59 3.28 -25.88
N VAL A 249 -8.42 3.03 -24.58
CA VAL A 249 -7.80 1.80 -24.05
C VAL A 249 -8.87 0.83 -23.58
N GLU A 250 -8.57 -0.47 -23.64
CA GLU A 250 -9.49 -1.52 -23.17
C GLU A 250 -9.72 -1.42 -21.66
N ASN A 251 -8.64 -1.27 -20.90
CA ASN A 251 -8.68 -1.13 -19.46
C ASN A 251 -7.57 -0.20 -18.97
N TYR A 252 -7.88 0.70 -18.04
CA TYR A 252 -6.88 1.58 -17.43
C TYR A 252 -6.49 1.12 -16.01
N LYS A 253 -7.19 0.14 -15.44
CA LYS A 253 -6.99 -0.39 -14.10
C LYS A 253 -6.29 -1.74 -14.16
N GLU A 254 -5.33 -1.94 -13.26
CA GLU A 254 -4.67 -3.22 -13.03
C GLU A 254 -5.03 -3.76 -11.65
N ASN A 255 -5.26 -5.06 -11.55
CA ASN A 255 -5.61 -5.72 -10.29
C ASN A 255 -4.34 -6.07 -9.51
N LEU A 256 -3.79 -5.10 -8.77
CA LEU A 256 -2.61 -5.34 -7.93
C LEU A 256 -2.95 -5.83 -6.52
N LEU A 257 -4.07 -5.35 -5.97
CA LEU A 257 -4.59 -5.75 -4.67
C LEU A 257 -6.10 -5.97 -4.81
N PRO A 258 -6.69 -6.97 -4.13
CA PRO A 258 -8.12 -7.05 -3.98
C PRO A 258 -8.57 -5.92 -3.05
N ALA A 259 -8.66 -4.70 -3.58
CA ALA A 259 -9.35 -3.63 -2.89
C ALA A 259 -10.82 -3.71 -3.29
N THR A 260 -11.67 -4.12 -2.35
CA THR A 260 -13.12 -3.92 -2.45
C THR A 260 -13.37 -2.42 -2.40
N GLN A 261 -13.29 -1.75 -3.54
CA GLN A 261 -13.60 -0.32 -3.63
C GLN A 261 -15.07 -0.18 -3.97
N SER A 262 -15.83 0.44 -3.06
CA SER A 262 -17.15 0.95 -3.38
C SER A 262 -16.97 2.15 -4.31
N GLU A 263 -17.48 2.03 -5.53
CA GLU A 263 -17.63 3.20 -6.38
C GLU A 263 -18.64 4.12 -5.71
N SER A 264 -18.22 5.32 -5.30
CA SER A 264 -19.16 6.37 -4.93
C SER A 264 -19.76 6.90 -6.23
N PRO A 265 -21.05 6.66 -6.52
CA PRO A 265 -21.68 7.23 -7.70
C PRO A 265 -21.61 8.75 -7.58
N LEU A 266 -21.13 9.41 -8.63
CA LEU A 266 -21.29 10.85 -8.76
C LEU A 266 -22.77 11.11 -9.05
N LEU A 267 -23.57 11.29 -8.00
CA LEU A 267 -24.95 11.73 -8.11
C LEU A 267 -24.96 13.24 -8.36
N ASP A 268 -25.63 13.63 -9.45
CA ASP A 268 -25.90 15.00 -9.88
C ASP A 268 -24.73 15.79 -10.51
N ILE A 269 -24.41 15.46 -11.77
CA ILE A 269 -23.89 16.45 -12.71
C ILE A 269 -25.11 17.15 -13.33
N PRO A 270 -25.44 18.41 -12.99
CA PRO A 270 -26.50 19.12 -13.67
C PRO A 270 -26.13 19.34 -15.14
N ALA A 271 -26.93 18.77 -16.04
CA ALA A 271 -26.83 19.00 -17.47
C ALA A 271 -27.25 20.45 -17.78
N GLY A 272 -26.27 21.30 -18.12
CA GLY A 272 -26.50 22.56 -18.82
C GLY A 272 -26.95 23.73 -17.96
N ASN A 273 -25.99 24.57 -17.55
CA ASN A 273 -26.30 25.96 -17.19
C ASN A 273 -25.38 26.91 -17.98
N SER A 274 -25.63 27.01 -19.28
CA SER A 274 -25.16 28.15 -20.07
C SER A 274 -26.02 29.37 -19.71
N ARG A 275 -25.58 30.15 -18.72
CA ARG A 275 -26.04 31.52 -18.57
C ARG A 275 -25.13 32.45 -19.39
N THR A 276 -25.53 32.70 -20.62
CA THR A 276 -25.16 33.91 -21.36
C THR A 276 -26.26 34.95 -21.15
N GLN A 277 -25.88 36.10 -20.59
CA GLN A 277 -26.52 37.43 -20.57
C GLN A 277 -25.99 38.08 -19.29
N THR A 278 -25.07 39.04 -19.29
CA THR A 278 -24.80 40.14 -20.24
C THR A 278 -23.32 40.46 -20.24
#